data_AF-A0A6E8VC50-F1
#
_entry.id   AF-A0A6E8VC50-F1
#
_cell.length_a   1.000
_cell.length_b   1.000
_cell.length_c   1.000
_cell.angle_alpha   90.00
_cell.angle_beta   90.00
_cell.angle_gamma   90.00
#
_symmetry.space_group_name_H-M   'P 1'
#
loop_
_entity.id
_entity.type
_entity.pdbx_description
1 polymer ?
#
loop_
_entity_poly.entity_id
_entity_poly.type
_entity_poly.pdbx_seq_one_letter_code
_entity_poly.pdbx_strand_id
1 'polypeptide(L)'
;MTKDRKTSFLTEELPRKILHYCPELDGEGKISDVQLSTPDHLDGFMSTIHKLSFRYESNDGTVVQTLKLMVKVMKGSDEFRESSMGKTQFTNEIYIYTKVLPVFQELLTETGLAGDWCPRVYYGEAGHFPTYSDQYETILVLENISPLGYKAGPRLDLEEEHLRLMARHIASFHACTYAMRLRNDARLSSLIEGIAPLDFVSGDKTFTSYDVLLKLGANRLYKYLDDHPEQLDSEAFKRDMNNLRQRYGTTPISLMQDLLRKDETFSVILHGDYNRNNVLFRTDGAGKPVELKMFDFQENRYATPVIDLTFYMYMSMTEEMRNRCWDAVVLEYHTALLESLAAILKVPQEDGLLDPYRLEPFLEHFKRHAMYGVIVTLHFLPWMMCPEEECEQLAHHFARDVHSKELAHWTLVCGGEEVDKRLVGVLRHASSKGYFEIVKG
;
A
#
# COMPACT_ATOMS: atom_id res chain seq x y z
N MET A 1 37.87 -6.59 -14.13
CA MET A 1 36.58 -5.97 -14.46
C MET A 1 36.34 -4.90 -13.41
N THR A 2 36.36 -3.63 -13.79
CA THR A 2 35.98 -2.53 -12.89
C THR A 2 34.53 -2.75 -12.47
N LYS A 3 34.31 -2.88 -11.17
CA LYS A 3 32.98 -3.01 -10.59
C LYS A 3 32.21 -1.73 -10.90
N ASP A 4 31.00 -1.85 -11.45
CA ASP A 4 30.17 -0.69 -11.76
C ASP A 4 29.90 0.14 -10.49
N ARG A 5 29.82 1.46 -10.64
CA ARG A 5 29.72 2.45 -9.55
C ARG A 5 28.63 2.07 -8.53
N LYS A 6 27.46 1.64 -9.01
CA LYS A 6 26.35 1.22 -8.15
C LYS A 6 26.71 0.01 -7.28
N THR A 7 27.36 -0.99 -7.89
CA THR A 7 27.74 -2.21 -7.16
C THR A 7 28.81 -1.92 -6.12
N SER A 8 29.80 -1.08 -6.44
CA SER A 8 30.83 -0.66 -5.49
C SER A 8 30.22 0.04 -4.27
N PHE A 9 29.36 1.05 -4.50
CA PHE A 9 28.65 1.74 -3.42
C PHE A 9 27.87 0.77 -2.52
N LEU A 10 27.06 -0.12 -3.10
CA LEU A 10 26.21 -1.04 -2.34
C LEU A 10 27.01 -2.04 -1.47
N THR A 11 28.24 -2.37 -1.86
CA THR A 11 29.07 -3.35 -1.13
C THR A 11 30.15 -2.74 -0.24
N GLU A 12 30.53 -1.48 -0.46
CA GLU A 12 31.68 -0.86 0.21
C GLU A 12 31.25 0.32 1.08
N GLU A 13 30.39 1.21 0.55
CA GLU A 13 29.96 2.42 1.25
C GLU A 13 28.66 2.21 2.06
N LEU A 14 27.67 1.55 1.48
CA LEU A 14 26.37 1.34 2.13
C LEU A 14 26.49 0.55 3.45
N PRO A 15 27.27 -0.54 3.56
CA PRO A 15 27.47 -1.22 4.83
C PRO A 15 28.00 -0.30 5.93
N ARG A 16 28.92 0.62 5.61
CA ARG A 16 29.43 1.62 6.56
C ARG A 16 28.35 2.62 6.96
N LYS A 17 27.56 3.10 6.01
CA LYS A 17 26.41 3.99 6.28
C LYS A 17 25.39 3.34 7.21
N ILE A 18 25.10 2.05 7.03
CA ILE A 18 24.21 1.28 7.90
C ILE A 18 24.72 1.29 9.35
N LEU A 19 26.02 1.03 9.57
CA LEU A 19 26.58 1.04 10.94
C LEU A 19 26.44 2.41 11.61
N HIS A 20 26.62 3.51 10.86
CA HIS A 20 26.48 4.87 11.41
C HIS A 20 25.02 5.26 11.67
N TYR A 21 24.08 4.69 10.92
CA TYR A 21 22.66 4.99 11.04
C TYR A 21 22.01 4.23 12.21
N CYS A 22 22.53 3.06 12.55
CA CYS A 22 21.99 2.16 13.57
C CYS A 22 22.70 2.36 14.93
N PRO A 23 22.07 3.00 15.93
CA PRO A 23 22.73 3.35 17.21
C PRO A 23 23.28 2.16 18.00
N GLU A 24 22.68 0.98 17.82
CA GLU A 24 23.08 -0.29 18.43
C GLU A 24 24.30 -0.95 17.76
N LEU A 25 24.75 -0.43 16.62
CA LEU A 25 25.96 -0.88 15.93
C LEU A 25 27.07 0.14 16.14
N ASP A 26 28.26 -0.36 16.49
CA ASP A 26 29.49 0.44 16.46
C ASP A 26 29.79 0.86 15.01
N GLY A 27 29.74 2.17 14.75
CA GLY A 27 30.01 2.79 13.44
C GLY A 27 31.39 2.44 12.85
N GLU A 28 32.36 2.15 13.71
CA GLU A 28 33.73 1.80 13.35
C GLU A 28 33.97 0.27 13.32
N GLY A 29 32.92 -0.53 13.55
CA GLY A 29 33.02 -1.99 13.54
C GLY A 29 33.57 -2.56 12.23
N LYS A 30 34.13 -3.78 12.33
CA LYS A 30 34.71 -4.48 11.18
C LYS A 30 33.60 -5.11 10.33
N ILE A 31 33.75 -4.98 9.02
CA ILE A 31 32.86 -5.56 8.02
C ILE A 31 33.65 -6.57 7.19
N SER A 32 33.13 -7.78 7.05
CA SER A 32 33.69 -8.83 6.19
C SER A 32 32.60 -9.60 5.45
N ASP A 33 33.00 -10.46 4.51
CA ASP A 33 32.10 -11.41 3.83
C ASP A 33 30.90 -10.75 3.14
N VAL A 34 31.13 -9.59 2.52
CA VAL A 34 30.06 -8.84 1.84
C VAL A 34 29.62 -9.58 0.58
N GLN A 35 28.32 -9.88 0.51
CA GLN A 35 27.66 -10.54 -0.60
C GLN A 35 26.49 -9.67 -1.08
N LEU A 36 26.40 -9.47 -2.39
CA LEU A 36 25.30 -8.76 -3.04
C LEU A 36 24.73 -9.64 -4.14
N SER A 37 23.42 -9.78 -4.19
CA SER A 37 22.71 -10.44 -5.30
C SER A 37 21.43 -9.68 -5.63
N THR A 38 21.00 -9.74 -6.88
CA THR A 38 19.73 -9.17 -7.36
C THR A 38 18.89 -10.30 -7.92
N PRO A 39 17.95 -10.85 -7.15
CA PRO A 39 17.10 -11.95 -7.64
C PRO A 39 16.14 -11.44 -8.73
N ASP A 40 16.01 -12.17 -9.83
CA ASP A 40 15.17 -11.76 -10.98
C ASP A 40 13.71 -11.47 -10.57
N HIS A 41 13.11 -12.30 -9.71
CA HIS A 41 11.74 -12.10 -9.19
C HIS A 41 11.57 -10.87 -8.29
N LEU A 42 12.66 -10.22 -7.88
CA LEU A 42 12.64 -8.97 -7.09
C LEU A 42 13.13 -7.77 -7.91
N ASP A 43 13.41 -7.97 -9.20
CA ASP A 43 13.62 -6.87 -10.15
C ASP A 43 12.25 -6.42 -10.69
N GLY A 44 11.52 -5.71 -9.84
CA GLY A 44 10.14 -5.29 -10.11
C GLY A 44 10.02 -4.19 -11.16
N PHE A 45 8.78 -3.71 -11.31
CA PHE A 45 8.41 -2.70 -12.28
C PHE A 45 9.04 -1.33 -11.96
N MET A 46 8.92 -0.86 -10.72
CA MET A 46 9.38 0.49 -10.30
C MET A 46 10.70 0.50 -9.53
N SER A 47 11.08 -0.62 -8.91
CA SER A 47 12.27 -0.72 -8.06
C SER A 47 13.09 -1.95 -8.39
N THR A 48 14.39 -1.85 -8.17
CA THR A 48 15.27 -3.00 -8.06
C THR A 48 15.53 -3.28 -6.58
N ILE A 49 15.38 -4.55 -6.17
CA ILE A 49 15.65 -4.97 -4.80
C ILE A 49 16.85 -5.92 -4.77
N HIS A 50 17.88 -5.52 -4.03
CA HIS A 50 19.08 -6.31 -3.81
C HIS A 50 19.01 -7.05 -2.47
N LYS A 51 19.56 -8.27 -2.41
CA LYS A 51 19.90 -8.96 -1.17
C LYS A 51 21.35 -8.65 -0.82
N LEU A 52 21.55 -7.89 0.26
CA LEU A 52 22.86 -7.56 0.82
C LEU A 52 23.08 -8.38 2.10
N SER A 53 24.21 -9.05 2.20
CA SER A 53 24.62 -9.77 3.41
C SER A 53 26.06 -9.42 3.75
N PHE A 54 26.35 -9.18 5.03
CA PHE A 54 27.73 -9.03 5.49
C PHE A 54 27.87 -9.45 6.95
N ARG A 55 29.08 -9.85 7.32
CA ARG A 55 29.47 -10.12 8.70
C ARG A 55 29.93 -8.81 9.35
N TYR A 56 29.41 -8.55 10.54
CA TYR A 56 29.74 -7.41 11.38
C TYR A 56 30.36 -7.89 12.69
N GLU A 57 31.42 -7.22 13.12
CA GLU A 57 32.07 -7.38 14.42
C GLU A 57 32.31 -6.00 15.05
N SER A 58 31.81 -5.78 16.27
CA SER A 58 32.07 -4.53 17.02
C SER A 58 33.56 -4.36 17.33
N ASN A 59 34.04 -3.13 17.58
CA ASN A 59 35.47 -2.92 17.81
C ASN A 59 36.03 -3.62 19.03
N ASP A 60 35.21 -3.76 20.07
CA ASP A 60 35.53 -4.50 21.29
C ASP A 60 35.38 -6.03 21.13
N GLY A 61 34.91 -6.50 19.97
CA GLY A 61 34.70 -7.91 19.65
C GLY A 61 33.53 -8.57 20.39
N THR A 62 32.71 -7.81 21.13
CA THR A 62 31.62 -8.36 21.94
C THR A 62 30.38 -8.75 21.12
N VAL A 63 30.12 -8.03 20.02
CA VAL A 63 28.99 -8.27 19.13
C VAL A 63 29.50 -8.77 17.79
N VAL A 64 29.08 -9.98 17.43
CA VAL A 64 29.41 -10.62 16.15
C VAL A 64 28.12 -11.17 15.55
N GLN A 65 27.75 -10.67 14.38
CA GLN A 65 26.52 -11.09 13.69
C GLN A 65 26.64 -11.01 12.18
N THR A 66 25.79 -11.74 11.48
CA THR A 66 25.61 -11.62 10.04
C THR A 66 24.31 -10.88 9.78
N LEU A 67 24.41 -9.69 9.19
CA LEU A 67 23.25 -8.90 8.77
C LEU A 67 22.79 -9.39 7.40
N LYS A 68 21.50 -9.70 7.28
CA LYS A 68 20.84 -10.09 6.02
C LYS A 68 19.78 -9.05 5.71
N LEU A 69 19.98 -8.31 4.64
CA LEU A 69 19.27 -7.08 4.36
C LEU A 69 18.69 -7.08 2.94
N MET A 70 17.59 -6.35 2.77
CA MET A 70 16.96 -6.03 1.50
C MET A 70 17.21 -4.56 1.20
N VAL A 71 17.86 -4.27 0.07
CA VAL A 71 18.15 -2.90 -0.37
C VAL A 71 17.25 -2.57 -1.55
N LYS A 72 16.30 -1.66 -1.36
CA LYS A 72 15.38 -1.19 -2.40
C LYS A 72 15.87 0.15 -2.96
N VAL A 73 15.97 0.23 -4.28
CA VAL A 73 16.40 1.42 -5.04
C VAL A 73 15.46 1.66 -6.22
N MET A 74 15.33 2.92 -6.67
CA MET A 74 14.51 3.27 -7.85
C MET A 74 15.09 2.66 -9.13
N LYS A 75 14.22 2.23 -10.04
CA LYS A 75 14.56 1.77 -11.40
C LYS A 75 14.23 2.84 -12.44
N GLY A 76 14.66 2.61 -13.68
CA GLY A 76 14.29 3.42 -14.85
C GLY A 76 15.12 4.68 -15.06
N SER A 77 14.88 5.35 -16.19
CA SER A 77 15.47 6.65 -16.52
C SER A 77 14.77 7.78 -15.74
N ASP A 78 15.32 9.00 -15.81
CA ASP A 78 14.69 10.16 -15.15
C ASP A 78 13.29 10.44 -15.73
N GLU A 79 13.10 10.27 -17.04
CA GLU A 79 11.80 10.44 -17.70
C GLU A 79 10.77 9.41 -17.22
N PHE A 80 11.20 8.16 -17.00
CA PHE A 80 10.32 7.13 -16.44
C PHE A 80 9.98 7.45 -14.98
N ARG A 81 10.96 7.87 -14.17
CA ARG A 81 10.76 8.24 -12.76
C ARG A 81 9.88 9.49 -12.62
N GLU A 82 9.91 10.42 -13.57
CA GLU A 82 9.04 11.59 -13.59
C GLU A 82 7.61 11.22 -14.00
N SER A 83 7.44 10.49 -15.10
CA SER A 83 6.09 10.09 -15.58
C SER A 83 5.36 9.13 -14.65
N SER A 84 6.09 8.33 -13.86
CA SER A 84 5.54 7.43 -12.84
C SER A 84 5.47 8.04 -11.43
N MET A 85 5.88 9.30 -11.23
CA MET A 85 6.00 9.91 -9.90
C MET A 85 6.95 9.16 -8.93
N GLY A 86 7.87 8.35 -9.46
CA GLY A 86 8.79 7.52 -8.68
C GLY A 86 9.58 8.32 -7.64
N LYS A 87 10.05 9.54 -7.98
CA LYS A 87 10.74 10.39 -7.01
C LYS A 87 9.86 10.69 -5.78
N THR A 88 8.60 11.05 -5.99
CA THR A 88 7.65 11.39 -4.92
C THR A 88 7.31 10.15 -4.10
N GLN A 89 6.93 9.07 -4.77
CA GLN A 89 6.53 7.82 -4.12
C GLN A 89 7.63 7.25 -3.21
N PHE A 90 8.86 7.12 -3.71
CA PHE A 90 9.96 6.56 -2.94
C PHE A 90 10.47 7.51 -1.84
N THR A 91 10.35 8.83 -2.05
CA THR A 91 10.66 9.80 -0.98
C THR A 91 9.65 9.71 0.15
N ASN A 92 8.35 9.58 -0.16
CA ASN A 92 7.30 9.33 0.83
C ASN A 92 7.54 8.01 1.58
N GLU A 93 7.89 6.94 0.86
CA GLU A 93 8.21 5.64 1.48
C GLU A 93 9.33 5.80 2.54
N ILE A 94 10.45 6.43 2.17
CA ILE A 94 11.55 6.70 3.11
C ILE A 94 11.09 7.60 4.27
N TYR A 95 10.26 8.61 4.00
CA TYR A 95 9.74 9.50 5.03
C TYR A 95 8.91 8.74 6.08
N ILE A 96 8.06 7.80 5.66
CA ILE A 96 7.28 6.97 6.60
C ILE A 96 8.20 6.16 7.49
N TYR A 97 9.19 5.48 6.91
CA TYR A 97 10.13 4.67 7.68
C TYR A 97 10.99 5.48 8.65
N THR A 98 11.42 6.67 8.26
CA THR A 98 12.44 7.43 8.99
C THR A 98 11.89 8.56 9.86
N LYS A 99 10.63 8.96 9.68
CA LYS A 99 10.00 10.09 10.39
C LYS A 99 8.68 9.72 11.06
N VAL A 100 7.79 8.99 10.37
CA VAL A 100 6.46 8.66 10.93
C VAL A 100 6.52 7.46 11.88
N LEU A 101 7.08 6.33 11.43
CA LEU A 101 7.14 5.11 12.24
C LEU A 101 7.83 5.30 13.60
N PRO A 102 8.96 6.04 13.72
CA PRO A 102 9.57 6.30 15.02
C PRO A 102 8.63 7.00 16.00
N VAL A 103 7.90 8.03 15.53
CA VAL A 103 6.93 8.76 16.37
C VAL A 103 5.77 7.85 16.76
N PHE A 104 5.30 6.99 15.85
CA PHE A 104 4.24 6.02 16.17
C PHE A 104 4.71 4.98 17.20
N GLN A 105 5.94 4.49 17.09
CA GLN A 105 6.52 3.54 18.06
C GLN A 105 6.67 4.18 19.46
N GLU A 106 7.07 5.45 19.54
CA GLU A 106 7.11 6.18 20.81
C GLU A 106 5.73 6.22 21.50
N LEU A 107 4.65 6.44 20.74
CA LEU A 107 3.28 6.45 21.29
C LEU A 107 2.87 5.11 21.89
N LEU A 108 3.47 4.01 21.44
CA LEU A 108 3.15 2.66 21.88
C LEU A 108 4.01 2.14 23.03
N THR A 109 5.14 2.78 23.33
CA THR A 109 6.18 2.28 24.26
C THR A 109 5.65 1.94 25.66
N GLU A 110 4.54 2.55 26.10
CA GLU A 110 3.92 2.33 27.42
C GLU A 110 2.54 1.66 27.37
N THR A 111 2.11 1.21 26.19
CA THR A 111 0.75 0.69 25.97
C THR A 111 0.67 -0.83 26.05
N GLY A 112 1.82 -1.52 25.97
CA GLY A 112 1.91 -2.97 25.77
C GLY A 112 1.64 -3.42 24.33
N LEU A 113 1.31 -2.50 23.42
CA LEU A 113 1.21 -2.77 21.99
C LEU A 113 2.61 -2.77 21.36
N ALA A 114 2.93 -3.80 20.59
CA ALA A 114 4.29 -4.01 20.09
C ALA A 114 4.71 -3.04 18.97
N GLY A 115 3.76 -2.39 18.27
CA GLY A 115 4.08 -1.48 17.15
C GLY A 115 4.89 -2.13 16.03
N ASP A 116 4.82 -3.46 15.94
CA ASP A 116 5.74 -4.26 15.16
C ASP A 116 5.26 -4.43 13.71
N TRP A 117 5.02 -3.29 13.05
CA TRP A 117 4.27 -3.24 11.80
C TRP A 117 5.05 -3.66 10.56
N CYS A 118 6.34 -3.35 10.54
CA CYS A 118 7.19 -3.42 9.36
C CYS A 118 8.48 -4.20 9.67
N PRO A 119 9.21 -4.69 8.66
CA PRO A 119 10.59 -5.12 8.85
C PRO A 119 11.43 -4.01 9.49
N ARG A 120 12.45 -4.38 10.27
CA ARG A 120 13.36 -3.39 10.86
C ARG A 120 14.06 -2.58 9.76
N VAL A 121 14.12 -1.27 9.95
CA VAL A 121 14.83 -0.34 9.07
C VAL A 121 16.27 -0.22 9.53
N TYR A 122 17.22 -0.45 8.62
CA TYR A 122 18.66 -0.30 8.89
C TYR A 122 19.21 1.00 8.28
N TYR A 123 18.59 1.51 7.23
CA TYR A 123 18.97 2.77 6.59
C TYR A 123 17.85 3.25 5.67
N GLY A 124 17.66 4.56 5.59
CA GLY A 124 16.71 5.18 4.68
C GLY A 124 17.14 6.60 4.37
N GLU A 125 17.49 6.89 3.12
CA GLU A 125 17.90 8.23 2.70
C GLU A 125 17.52 8.50 1.24
N ALA A 126 17.03 9.72 0.99
CA ALA A 126 16.66 10.21 -0.33
C ALA A 126 17.50 11.45 -0.65
N GLY A 127 18.21 11.46 -1.77
CA GLY A 127 19.17 12.51 -2.06
C GLY A 127 20.09 12.22 -3.25
N HIS A 128 21.17 13.00 -3.35
CA HIS A 128 22.22 12.77 -4.34
C HIS A 128 23.35 11.96 -3.74
N PHE A 129 23.70 10.86 -4.39
CA PHE A 129 24.77 9.94 -3.98
C PHE A 129 25.81 9.86 -5.12
N PRO A 130 26.77 10.80 -5.23
CA PRO A 130 27.67 10.88 -6.39
C PRO A 130 28.49 9.61 -6.65
N THR A 131 28.77 8.85 -5.59
CA THR A 131 29.47 7.56 -5.61
C THR A 131 28.56 6.38 -6.00
N TYR A 132 27.25 6.59 -6.14
CA TYR A 132 26.27 5.60 -6.62
C TYR A 132 25.75 5.98 -8.01
N SER A 133 25.20 7.19 -8.19
CA SER A 133 24.67 7.71 -9.45
C SER A 133 24.73 9.25 -9.52
N ASP A 134 24.59 9.80 -10.73
CA ASP A 134 24.49 11.27 -10.92
C ASP A 134 23.06 11.79 -10.74
N GLN A 135 22.09 10.89 -10.55
CA GLN A 135 20.67 11.19 -10.41
C GLN A 135 20.29 11.38 -8.93
N TYR A 136 19.08 11.90 -8.71
CA TYR A 136 18.43 11.80 -7.41
C TYR A 136 18.04 10.34 -7.15
N GLU A 137 18.41 9.81 -6.00
CA GLU A 137 18.20 8.41 -5.64
C GLU A 137 17.56 8.28 -4.27
N THR A 138 16.95 7.12 -4.05
CA THR A 138 16.39 6.70 -2.76
C THR A 138 16.98 5.35 -2.42
N ILE A 139 17.51 5.21 -1.21
CA ILE A 139 18.09 3.96 -0.73
C ILE A 139 17.39 3.60 0.57
N LEU A 140 16.60 2.53 0.52
CA LEU A 140 15.93 1.96 1.69
C LEU A 140 16.53 0.59 1.97
N VAL A 141 16.97 0.37 3.21
CA VAL A 141 17.54 -0.89 3.68
C VAL A 141 16.67 -1.44 4.80
N LEU A 142 16.04 -2.58 4.53
CA LEU A 142 15.18 -3.30 5.45
C LEU A 142 15.83 -4.62 5.86
N GLU A 143 15.42 -5.15 7.00
CA GLU A 143 15.71 -6.52 7.39
C GLU A 143 15.15 -7.51 6.35
N ASN A 144 15.95 -8.51 5.97
CA ASN A 144 15.42 -9.64 5.22
C ASN A 144 14.70 -10.59 6.18
N ILE A 145 13.37 -10.50 6.23
CA ILE A 145 12.51 -11.32 7.10
C ILE A 145 12.11 -12.67 6.49
N SER A 146 12.53 -12.98 5.25
CA SER A 146 12.26 -14.29 4.62
C SER A 146 12.78 -15.48 5.46
N PRO A 147 14.00 -15.43 6.04
CA PRO A 147 14.51 -16.48 6.92
C PRO A 147 13.74 -16.62 8.24
N LEU A 148 12.95 -15.62 8.64
CA LEU A 148 12.13 -15.64 9.85
C LEU A 148 10.76 -16.31 9.62
N GLY A 149 10.54 -16.90 8.44
CA GLY A 149 9.33 -17.63 8.10
C GLY A 149 8.20 -16.77 7.53
N TYR A 150 8.44 -15.47 7.30
CA TYR A 150 7.47 -14.60 6.62
C TYR A 150 7.41 -14.88 5.13
N LYS A 151 6.20 -14.99 4.59
CA LYS A 151 5.92 -15.30 3.18
C LYS A 151 4.71 -14.52 2.69
N ALA A 152 4.64 -14.29 1.38
CA ALA A 152 3.43 -13.76 0.78
C ALA A 152 2.26 -14.74 0.98
N GLY A 153 1.06 -14.23 1.16
CA GLY A 153 -0.17 -15.04 1.16
C GLY A 153 -0.50 -15.60 -0.22
N PRO A 154 -1.62 -16.33 -0.36
CA PRO A 154 -2.11 -16.79 -1.66
C PRO A 154 -2.17 -15.67 -2.72
N ARG A 155 -2.03 -16.05 -4.01
CA ARG A 155 -1.78 -15.07 -5.09
C ARG A 155 -2.96 -14.11 -5.35
N LEU A 156 -4.19 -14.52 -5.12
CA LEU A 156 -5.35 -13.73 -5.50
C LEU A 156 -6.24 -13.50 -4.30
N ASP A 157 -6.87 -14.58 -3.84
CA ASP A 157 -7.85 -14.51 -2.77
C ASP A 157 -7.24 -14.92 -1.44
N LEU A 158 -7.51 -14.13 -0.42
CA LEU A 158 -7.09 -14.38 0.96
C LEU A 158 -8.20 -15.08 1.74
N GLU A 159 -7.80 -15.95 2.67
CA GLU A 159 -8.73 -16.54 3.63
C GLU A 159 -9.14 -15.52 4.69
N GLU A 160 -10.25 -15.78 5.38
CA GLU A 160 -10.84 -14.87 6.36
C GLU A 160 -9.84 -14.49 7.48
N GLU A 161 -9.04 -15.43 7.95
CA GLU A 161 -8.02 -15.20 8.97
C GLU A 161 -6.95 -14.20 8.53
N HIS A 162 -6.54 -14.24 7.25
CA HIS A 162 -5.60 -13.26 6.70
C HIS A 162 -6.22 -11.87 6.67
N LEU A 163 -7.47 -11.77 6.22
CA LEU A 163 -8.20 -10.50 6.08
C LEU A 163 -8.47 -9.85 7.44
N ARG A 164 -8.79 -10.64 8.46
CA ARG A 164 -8.95 -10.16 9.86
C ARG A 164 -7.61 -9.74 10.46
N LEU A 165 -6.53 -10.48 10.21
CA LEU A 165 -5.20 -10.09 10.68
C LEU A 165 -4.75 -8.78 10.04
N MET A 166 -5.00 -8.60 8.74
CA MET A 166 -4.77 -7.33 8.04
C MET A 166 -5.56 -6.18 8.69
N ALA A 167 -6.86 -6.38 8.93
CA ALA A 167 -7.72 -5.39 9.58
C ALA A 167 -7.19 -4.96 10.96
N ARG A 168 -6.82 -5.91 11.83
CA ARG A 168 -6.25 -5.60 13.15
C ARG A 168 -4.94 -4.85 13.05
N HIS A 169 -4.06 -5.27 12.14
CA HIS A 169 -2.72 -4.72 12.01
C HIS A 169 -2.77 -3.26 11.57
N ILE A 170 -3.53 -2.95 10.51
CA ILE A 170 -3.67 -1.58 10.00
C ILE A 170 -4.48 -0.67 10.95
N ALA A 171 -5.41 -1.23 11.74
CA ALA A 171 -6.14 -0.47 12.76
C ALA A 171 -5.23 0.16 13.80
N SER A 172 -4.27 -0.60 14.33
CA SER A 172 -3.31 -0.08 15.33
C SER A 172 -2.37 0.98 14.75
N PHE A 173 -2.01 0.86 13.47
CA PHE A 173 -1.24 1.88 12.75
C PHE A 173 -2.05 3.18 12.60
N HIS A 174 -3.30 3.10 12.13
CA HIS A 174 -4.21 4.25 12.02
C HIS A 174 -4.51 4.91 13.36
N ALA A 175 -4.63 4.12 14.44
CA ALA A 175 -4.87 4.61 15.80
C ALA A 175 -3.83 5.64 16.26
N CYS A 176 -2.57 5.54 15.80
CA CYS A 176 -1.52 6.49 16.17
C CYS A 176 -1.86 7.91 15.69
N THR A 177 -2.34 8.06 14.45
CA THR A 177 -2.74 9.37 13.93
C THR A 177 -3.93 9.95 14.70
N TYR A 178 -4.95 9.13 15.00
CA TYR A 178 -6.10 9.56 15.79
C TYR A 178 -5.72 9.97 17.21
N ALA A 179 -4.86 9.19 17.87
CA ALA A 179 -4.41 9.48 19.22
C ALA A 179 -3.58 10.77 19.28
N MET A 180 -2.71 11.02 18.30
CA MET A 180 -1.99 12.30 18.19
C MET A 180 -2.95 13.47 18.04
N ARG A 181 -4.00 13.33 17.23
CA ARG A 181 -5.02 14.36 17.04
C ARG A 181 -5.76 14.66 18.35
N LEU A 182 -6.25 13.63 19.03
CA LEU A 182 -7.01 13.77 20.29
C LEU A 182 -6.14 14.36 21.41
N ARG A 183 -4.82 14.13 21.38
CA ARG A 183 -3.85 14.74 22.29
C ARG A 183 -3.44 16.16 21.92
N ASN A 184 -3.84 16.66 20.75
CA ASN A 184 -3.29 17.88 20.16
C ASN A 184 -1.75 17.84 20.07
N ASP A 185 -1.17 16.69 19.68
CA ASP A 185 0.27 16.54 19.51
C ASP A 185 0.75 17.43 18.35
N ALA A 186 1.57 18.44 18.68
CA ALA A 186 2.08 19.41 17.72
C ALA A 186 2.90 18.79 16.58
N ARG A 187 3.45 17.58 16.77
CA ARG A 187 4.22 16.87 15.75
C ARG A 187 3.35 16.40 14.59
N LEU A 188 2.03 16.22 14.80
CA LEU A 188 1.14 15.67 13.77
C LEU A 188 1.13 16.51 12.50
N SER A 189 1.08 17.85 12.61
CA SER A 189 1.08 18.73 11.42
C SER A 189 2.35 18.55 10.61
N SER A 190 3.51 18.50 11.27
CA SER A 190 4.80 18.31 10.61
C SER A 190 4.93 16.92 9.95
N LEU A 191 4.36 15.88 10.55
CA LEU A 191 4.31 14.55 9.92
C LEU A 191 3.45 14.54 8.65
N ILE A 192 2.30 15.21 8.68
CA ILE A 192 1.40 15.30 7.52
C ILE A 192 2.03 16.15 6.41
N GLU A 193 2.62 17.29 6.75
CA GLU A 193 3.27 18.22 5.79
C GLU A 193 4.50 17.61 5.12
N GLY A 194 5.17 16.67 5.77
CA GLY A 194 6.31 15.96 5.18
C GLY A 194 5.93 14.87 4.18
N ILE A 195 4.66 14.47 4.11
CA ILE A 195 4.16 13.55 3.09
C ILE A 195 3.81 14.36 1.85
N ALA A 196 4.57 14.16 0.77
CA ALA A 196 4.32 14.84 -0.48
C ALA A 196 2.96 14.39 -1.06
N PRO A 197 2.09 15.32 -1.51
CA PRO A 197 0.80 14.95 -2.08
C PRO A 197 0.94 14.07 -3.33
N LEU A 198 0.10 13.05 -3.42
CA LEU A 198 -0.06 12.18 -4.58
C LEU A 198 -1.43 12.37 -5.24
N ASP A 199 -1.94 13.60 -5.26
CA ASP A 199 -3.26 13.92 -5.81
C ASP A 199 -3.43 13.35 -7.21
N PHE A 200 -4.62 12.87 -7.54
CA PHE A 200 -4.93 12.40 -8.89
C PHE A 200 -5.08 13.55 -9.90
N VAL A 201 -5.37 14.75 -9.40
CA VAL A 201 -5.56 15.97 -10.19
C VAL A 201 -4.78 17.11 -9.54
N SER A 202 -3.91 17.79 -10.29
CA SER A 202 -3.14 18.96 -9.83
C SER A 202 -3.27 20.11 -10.82
N GLY A 203 -4.15 21.09 -10.51
CA GLY A 203 -4.48 22.18 -11.43
C GLY A 203 -5.15 21.65 -12.70
N ASP A 204 -4.69 22.10 -13.87
CA ASP A 204 -5.17 21.59 -15.17
C ASP A 204 -4.51 20.26 -15.59
N LYS A 205 -3.56 19.75 -14.79
CA LYS A 205 -2.85 18.50 -15.07
C LYS A 205 -3.50 17.35 -14.32
N THR A 206 -4.17 16.48 -15.05
CA THR A 206 -4.55 15.15 -14.58
C THR A 206 -3.32 14.24 -14.62
N PHE A 207 -3.12 13.38 -13.62
CA PHE A 207 -2.14 12.30 -13.76
C PHE A 207 -2.59 11.38 -14.90
N THR A 208 -1.86 11.44 -16.01
CA THR A 208 -2.32 10.93 -17.31
C THR A 208 -2.45 9.42 -17.30
N SER A 209 -1.57 8.69 -16.61
CA SER A 209 -1.56 7.24 -16.56
C SER A 209 -2.78 6.68 -15.80
N TYR A 210 -3.05 7.13 -14.57
CA TYR A 210 -4.20 6.68 -13.79
C TYR A 210 -5.54 7.02 -14.44
N ASP A 211 -5.70 8.22 -15.00
CA ASP A 211 -6.93 8.59 -15.71
C ASP A 211 -7.18 7.69 -16.93
N VAL A 212 -6.14 7.41 -17.72
CA VAL A 212 -6.24 6.51 -18.86
C VAL A 212 -6.60 5.08 -18.43
N LEU A 213 -5.89 4.53 -17.43
CA LEU A 213 -6.14 3.18 -16.94
C LEU A 213 -7.55 3.02 -16.38
N LEU A 214 -8.03 3.98 -15.59
CA LEU A 214 -9.40 3.96 -15.06
C LEU A 214 -10.45 4.05 -16.15
N LYS A 215 -10.23 4.87 -17.19
CA LYS A 215 -11.12 4.95 -18.36
C LYS A 215 -11.17 3.63 -19.12
N LEU A 216 -10.02 3.01 -19.36
CA LEU A 216 -9.95 1.72 -20.05
C LEU A 216 -10.66 0.62 -19.25
N GLY A 217 -10.42 0.55 -17.93
CA GLY A 217 -11.09 -0.39 -17.04
C GLY A 217 -12.59 -0.18 -16.95
N ALA A 218 -13.05 1.08 -16.86
CA ALA A 218 -14.47 1.41 -16.91
C ALA A 218 -15.11 1.02 -18.25
N ASN A 219 -14.43 1.29 -19.36
CA ASN A 219 -14.90 0.91 -20.70
C ASN A 219 -15.03 -0.61 -20.85
N ARG A 220 -14.09 -1.37 -20.29
CA ARG A 220 -14.17 -2.84 -20.24
C ARG A 220 -15.44 -3.29 -19.53
N LEU A 221 -15.66 -2.80 -18.30
CA LEU A 221 -16.84 -3.11 -17.50
C LEU A 221 -18.13 -2.82 -18.29
N TYR A 222 -18.23 -1.61 -18.84
CA TYR A 222 -19.45 -1.20 -19.54
C TYR A 222 -19.70 -2.01 -20.82
N LYS A 223 -18.64 -2.33 -21.57
CA LYS A 223 -18.76 -3.20 -22.74
C LYS A 223 -19.30 -4.57 -22.35
N TYR A 224 -18.77 -5.18 -21.29
CA TYR A 224 -19.25 -6.48 -20.82
C TYR A 224 -20.73 -6.42 -20.43
N LEU A 225 -21.15 -5.38 -19.69
CA LEU A 225 -22.55 -5.19 -19.29
C LEU A 225 -23.50 -4.93 -20.48
N ASP A 226 -23.03 -4.24 -21.53
CA ASP A 226 -23.81 -4.03 -22.75
C ASP A 226 -24.02 -5.35 -23.52
N ASP A 227 -22.98 -6.18 -23.56
CA ASP A 227 -23.02 -7.50 -24.21
C ASP A 227 -23.81 -8.54 -23.37
N HIS A 228 -23.95 -8.32 -22.05
CA HIS A 228 -24.57 -9.24 -21.07
C HIS A 228 -25.59 -8.52 -20.16
N PRO A 229 -26.71 -8.01 -20.71
CA PRO A 229 -27.67 -7.22 -19.95
C PRO A 229 -28.33 -7.98 -18.79
N GLU A 230 -28.31 -9.32 -18.80
CA GLU A 230 -28.79 -10.17 -17.70
C GLU A 230 -27.98 -10.03 -16.41
N GLN A 231 -26.74 -9.52 -16.49
CA GLN A 231 -25.91 -9.24 -15.32
C GLN A 231 -26.46 -8.08 -14.47
N LEU A 232 -27.28 -7.21 -15.07
CA LEU A 232 -28.01 -6.13 -14.40
C LEU A 232 -29.28 -6.69 -13.74
N ASP A 233 -29.07 -7.59 -12.79
CA ASP A 233 -30.07 -8.47 -12.17
C ASP A 233 -31.07 -7.79 -11.22
N SER A 234 -30.91 -6.50 -10.95
CA SER A 234 -31.85 -5.71 -10.14
C SER A 234 -31.96 -4.27 -10.63
N GLU A 235 -33.14 -3.67 -10.44
CA GLU A 235 -33.37 -2.26 -10.81
C GLU A 235 -32.47 -1.29 -10.03
N ALA A 236 -32.12 -1.63 -8.79
CA ALA A 236 -31.16 -0.85 -8.00
C ALA A 236 -29.77 -0.88 -8.65
N PHE A 237 -29.25 -2.08 -8.96
CA PHE A 237 -27.93 -2.22 -9.56
C PHE A 237 -27.86 -1.59 -10.95
N LYS A 238 -28.89 -1.78 -11.77
CA LYS A 238 -29.02 -1.13 -13.08
C LYS A 238 -28.97 0.39 -12.99
N ARG A 239 -29.69 0.98 -12.03
CA ARG A 239 -29.69 2.43 -11.80
C ARG A 239 -28.30 2.92 -11.38
N ASP A 240 -27.63 2.19 -10.49
CA ASP A 240 -26.29 2.54 -9.99
C ASP A 240 -25.24 2.50 -11.11
N MET A 241 -25.27 1.48 -11.98
CA MET A 241 -24.38 1.39 -13.14
C MET A 241 -24.62 2.53 -14.15
N ASN A 242 -25.89 2.86 -14.42
CA ASN A 242 -26.24 3.98 -15.29
C ASN A 242 -25.73 5.31 -14.73
N ASN A 243 -25.89 5.54 -13.41
CA ASN A 243 -25.40 6.74 -12.75
C ASN A 243 -23.87 6.84 -12.79
N LEU A 244 -23.17 5.72 -12.51
CA LEU A 244 -21.71 5.66 -12.58
C LEU A 244 -21.22 6.01 -14.00
N ARG A 245 -21.84 5.41 -15.02
CA ARG A 245 -21.52 5.65 -16.43
C ARG A 245 -21.76 7.10 -16.83
N GLN A 246 -22.90 7.66 -16.45
CA GLN A 246 -23.28 9.02 -16.81
C GLN A 246 -22.40 10.09 -16.15
N ARG A 247 -22.10 9.94 -14.85
CA ARG A 247 -21.39 10.97 -14.09
C ARG A 247 -19.88 10.87 -14.22
N TYR A 248 -19.35 9.65 -14.27
CA TYR A 248 -17.91 9.42 -14.16
C TYR A 248 -17.33 8.62 -15.33
N GLY A 249 -18.14 8.19 -16.31
CA GLY A 249 -17.63 7.45 -17.47
C GLY A 249 -16.57 8.21 -18.28
N THR A 250 -16.65 9.55 -18.30
CA THR A 250 -15.69 10.41 -19.02
C THR A 250 -14.51 10.87 -18.17
N THR A 251 -14.64 10.90 -16.84
CA THR A 251 -13.63 11.43 -15.92
C THR A 251 -13.63 10.67 -14.58
N PRO A 252 -13.39 9.34 -14.59
CA PRO A 252 -13.45 8.52 -13.37
C PRO A 252 -12.43 8.95 -12.32
N ILE A 253 -11.35 9.58 -12.75
CA ILE A 253 -10.31 10.14 -11.90
C ILE A 253 -10.81 11.26 -10.97
N SER A 254 -11.86 12.00 -11.36
CA SER A 254 -12.45 13.05 -10.52
C SER A 254 -13.12 12.49 -9.27
N LEU A 255 -13.83 11.37 -9.41
CA LEU A 255 -14.40 10.62 -8.29
C LEU A 255 -13.29 10.17 -7.34
N MET A 256 -12.17 9.67 -7.87
CA MET A 256 -11.03 9.26 -7.06
C MET A 256 -10.46 10.42 -6.24
N GLN A 257 -10.28 11.60 -6.85
CA GLN A 257 -9.83 12.79 -6.13
C GLN A 257 -10.83 13.23 -5.05
N ASP A 258 -12.13 13.16 -5.31
CA ASP A 258 -13.16 13.52 -4.35
C ASP A 258 -13.18 12.59 -3.14
N LEU A 259 -12.91 11.30 -3.35
CA LEU A 259 -12.79 10.30 -2.30
C LEU A 259 -11.49 10.45 -1.47
N LEU A 260 -10.50 11.20 -1.95
CA LEU A 260 -9.28 11.55 -1.21
C LEU A 260 -9.43 12.80 -0.33
N ARG A 261 -10.58 13.51 -0.38
CA ARG A 261 -10.75 14.75 0.38
C ARG A 261 -10.54 14.50 1.86
N LYS A 262 -9.81 15.42 2.50
CA LYS A 262 -9.49 15.35 3.91
C LYS A 262 -10.77 15.45 4.74
N ASP A 263 -10.86 14.58 5.73
CA ASP A 263 -11.89 14.57 6.76
C ASP A 263 -11.25 14.94 8.10
N GLU A 264 -11.83 15.90 8.81
CA GLU A 264 -11.28 16.42 10.06
C GLU A 264 -11.27 15.39 11.19
N THR A 265 -12.19 14.41 11.13
CA THR A 265 -12.33 13.36 12.14
C THR A 265 -11.52 12.13 11.75
N PHE A 266 -11.75 11.64 10.53
CA PHE A 266 -11.36 10.31 10.09
C PHE A 266 -10.07 10.26 9.29
N SER A 267 -9.52 11.35 8.75
CA SER A 267 -8.26 11.24 8.01
C SER A 267 -7.10 10.75 8.90
N VAL A 268 -6.25 9.90 8.34
CA VAL A 268 -5.06 9.34 8.98
C VAL A 268 -3.91 9.26 7.98
N ILE A 269 -2.69 9.11 8.48
CA ILE A 269 -1.57 8.68 7.63
C ILE A 269 -1.85 7.21 7.29
N LEU A 270 -2.02 6.94 5.99
CA LEU A 270 -2.38 5.63 5.47
C LEU A 270 -1.15 4.74 5.26
N HIS A 271 -1.34 3.49 4.88
CA HIS A 271 -0.33 2.78 4.11
C HIS A 271 -0.39 3.25 2.63
N GLY A 272 -1.59 3.36 2.07
CA GLY A 272 -1.86 3.93 0.74
C GLY A 272 -1.92 2.88 -0.38
N ASP A 273 -1.05 1.88 -0.34
CA ASP A 273 -1.10 0.68 -1.21
C ASP A 273 -1.32 -0.61 -0.38
N TYR A 274 -2.24 -0.58 0.59
CA TYR A 274 -2.44 -1.71 1.50
C TYR A 274 -3.14 -2.88 0.80
N ASN A 275 -2.36 -3.82 0.27
CA ASN A 275 -2.86 -5.00 -0.43
C ASN A 275 -1.99 -6.23 -0.16
N ARG A 276 -2.46 -7.41 -0.55
CA ARG A 276 -1.80 -8.71 -0.31
C ARG A 276 -0.36 -8.80 -0.83
N ASN A 277 -0.01 -8.03 -1.87
CA ASN A 277 1.34 -7.98 -2.45
C ASN A 277 2.33 -7.14 -1.61
N ASN A 278 1.84 -6.35 -0.66
CA ASN A 278 2.62 -5.44 0.19
C ASN A 278 2.58 -5.86 1.67
N VAL A 279 2.17 -7.11 1.92
CA VAL A 279 2.22 -7.73 3.25
C VAL A 279 2.83 -9.12 3.19
N LEU A 280 3.60 -9.46 4.22
CA LEU A 280 4.09 -10.82 4.45
C LEU A 280 3.49 -11.38 5.74
N PHE A 281 3.07 -12.64 5.69
CA PHE A 281 2.49 -13.36 6.80
C PHE A 281 3.49 -14.36 7.36
N ARG A 282 3.52 -14.50 8.69
CA ARG A 282 4.10 -15.66 9.36
C ARG A 282 2.96 -16.54 9.84
N THR A 283 3.07 -17.84 9.59
CA THR A 283 2.04 -18.81 9.97
C THR A 283 2.49 -19.67 11.16
N ASP A 284 1.52 -20.22 11.89
CA ASP A 284 1.78 -21.26 12.90
C ASP A 284 1.97 -22.65 12.27
N GLY A 285 2.15 -23.67 13.12
CA GLY A 285 2.32 -25.07 12.67
C GLY A 285 1.11 -25.67 11.94
N ALA A 286 -0.07 -25.05 12.05
CA ALA A 286 -1.29 -25.45 11.34
C ALA A 286 -1.51 -24.67 10.03
N GLY A 287 -0.64 -23.71 9.71
CA GLY A 287 -0.76 -22.86 8.52
C GLY A 287 -1.59 -21.61 8.73
N LYS A 288 -2.08 -21.33 9.95
CA LYS A 288 -2.88 -20.13 10.23
C LYS A 288 -1.98 -18.90 10.30
N PRO A 289 -2.34 -17.75 9.68
CA PRO A 289 -1.58 -16.52 9.81
C PRO A 289 -1.65 -15.99 11.25
N VAL A 290 -0.49 -15.73 11.85
CA VAL A 290 -0.37 -15.26 13.24
C VAL A 290 0.35 -13.93 13.37
N GLU A 291 1.20 -13.57 12.41
CA GLU A 291 1.86 -12.26 12.35
C GLU A 291 1.87 -11.73 10.92
N LEU A 292 1.95 -10.40 10.82
CA LEU A 292 1.95 -9.68 9.56
C LEU A 292 3.04 -8.61 9.58
N LYS A 293 3.68 -8.41 8.43
CA LYS A 293 4.60 -7.31 8.17
C LYS A 293 4.17 -6.56 6.92
N MET A 294 3.96 -5.26 7.06
CA MET A 294 3.71 -4.35 5.94
C MET A 294 5.05 -3.86 5.38
N PHE A 295 5.08 -3.61 4.10
CA PHE A 295 6.19 -2.94 3.42
C PHE A 295 5.64 -2.17 2.22
N ASP A 296 6.46 -1.35 1.57
CA ASP A 296 6.05 -0.56 0.39
C ASP A 296 5.04 0.57 0.66
N PHE A 297 5.48 1.63 1.35
CA PHE A 297 4.68 2.82 1.64
C PHE A 297 4.72 3.87 0.52
N GLN A 298 4.81 3.44 -0.74
CA GLN A 298 5.03 4.33 -1.89
C GLN A 298 3.83 5.22 -2.22
N GLU A 299 2.61 4.67 -2.11
CA GLU A 299 1.37 5.41 -2.34
C GLU A 299 0.82 6.06 -1.06
N ASN A 300 1.67 6.30 -0.06
CA ASN A 300 1.28 6.89 1.21
C ASN A 300 0.60 8.25 1.04
N ARG A 301 -0.51 8.43 1.77
CA ARG A 301 -1.36 9.63 1.76
C ARG A 301 -1.85 9.93 3.16
N TYR A 302 -2.22 11.19 3.41
CA TYR A 302 -3.06 11.55 4.54
C TYR A 302 -4.52 11.69 4.07
N ALA A 303 -5.33 10.65 4.29
CA ALA A 303 -6.71 10.55 3.83
C ALA A 303 -7.52 9.57 4.69
N THR A 304 -8.74 9.23 4.27
CA THR A 304 -9.63 8.30 4.98
C THR A 304 -9.06 6.87 5.10
N PRO A 305 -9.16 6.18 6.26
CA PRO A 305 -8.69 4.80 6.45
C PRO A 305 -9.44 3.79 5.58
N VAL A 306 -10.60 4.19 5.06
CA VAL A 306 -11.47 3.39 4.19
C VAL A 306 -10.77 3.03 2.89
N ILE A 307 -9.78 3.84 2.46
CA ILE A 307 -8.92 3.55 1.31
C ILE A 307 -8.16 2.24 1.52
N ASP A 308 -7.37 2.15 2.59
CA ASP A 308 -6.60 0.94 2.88
C ASP A 308 -7.53 -0.27 3.07
N LEU A 309 -8.66 -0.09 3.76
CA LEU A 309 -9.62 -1.18 4.01
C LEU A 309 -10.27 -1.70 2.73
N THR A 310 -10.97 -0.84 1.99
CA THR A 310 -11.72 -1.29 0.82
C THR A 310 -10.82 -1.79 -0.28
N PHE A 311 -9.58 -1.31 -0.34
CA PHE A 311 -8.63 -1.74 -1.33
C PHE A 311 -8.28 -3.23 -1.20
N TYR A 312 -7.66 -3.69 -0.11
CA TYR A 312 -7.37 -5.13 0.02
C TYR A 312 -8.65 -5.98 0.07
N MET A 313 -9.72 -5.47 0.68
CA MET A 313 -10.96 -6.25 0.81
C MET A 313 -11.56 -6.55 -0.57
N TYR A 314 -11.65 -5.56 -1.47
CA TYR A 314 -12.15 -5.82 -2.82
C TYR A 314 -11.17 -6.58 -3.70
N MET A 315 -9.86 -6.37 -3.53
CA MET A 315 -8.82 -7.05 -4.30
C MET A 315 -8.65 -8.53 -3.91
N SER A 316 -8.93 -8.90 -2.65
CA SER A 316 -8.58 -10.22 -2.11
C SER A 316 -9.76 -11.05 -1.58
N MET A 317 -11.00 -10.55 -1.58
CA MET A 317 -12.17 -11.35 -1.19
C MET A 317 -12.96 -11.83 -2.40
N THR A 318 -13.14 -13.15 -2.56
CA THR A 318 -14.09 -13.72 -3.54
C THR A 318 -15.51 -13.16 -3.35
N GLU A 319 -16.41 -13.36 -4.31
CA GLU A 319 -17.81 -12.93 -4.15
C GLU A 319 -18.47 -13.59 -2.93
N GLU A 320 -18.26 -14.91 -2.76
CA GLU A 320 -18.70 -15.65 -1.58
C GLU A 320 -18.14 -15.03 -0.28
N MET A 321 -16.84 -14.72 -0.26
CA MET A 321 -16.19 -14.16 0.92
C MET A 321 -16.77 -12.77 1.27
N ARG A 322 -16.99 -11.89 0.28
CA ARG A 322 -17.62 -10.58 0.53
C ARG A 322 -19.02 -10.73 1.12
N ASN A 323 -19.84 -11.62 0.55
CA ASN A 323 -21.20 -11.85 1.03
C ASN A 323 -21.23 -12.39 2.47
N ARG A 324 -20.22 -13.19 2.85
CA ARG A 324 -20.17 -13.86 4.15
C ARG A 324 -19.48 -13.04 5.25
N CYS A 325 -18.37 -12.36 4.94
CA CYS A 325 -17.47 -11.81 5.97
C CYS A 325 -17.13 -10.32 5.83
N TRP A 326 -17.66 -9.60 4.83
CA TRP A 326 -17.31 -8.17 4.63
C TRP A 326 -17.50 -7.35 5.92
N ASP A 327 -18.70 -7.39 6.50
CA ASP A 327 -19.02 -6.61 7.70
C ASP A 327 -18.22 -7.08 8.92
N ALA A 328 -17.90 -8.38 8.99
CA ALA A 328 -17.12 -8.92 10.09
C ALA A 328 -15.66 -8.46 10.06
N VAL A 329 -15.08 -8.27 8.88
CA VAL A 329 -13.72 -7.69 8.71
C VAL A 329 -13.74 -6.19 9.02
N VAL A 330 -14.78 -5.46 8.61
CA VAL A 330 -14.95 -4.04 8.99
C VAL A 330 -15.07 -3.89 10.51
N LEU A 331 -15.85 -4.76 11.16
CA LEU A 331 -15.98 -4.79 12.61
C LEU A 331 -14.67 -5.16 13.32
N GLU A 332 -13.89 -6.07 12.74
CA GLU A 332 -12.55 -6.43 13.25
C GLU A 332 -11.62 -5.22 13.28
N TYR A 333 -11.56 -4.45 12.18
CA TYR A 333 -10.80 -3.20 12.11
C TYR A 333 -11.29 -2.21 13.18
N HIS A 334 -12.59 -1.98 13.26
CA HIS A 334 -13.19 -1.01 14.17
C HIS A 334 -12.93 -1.35 15.64
N THR A 335 -13.06 -2.63 15.99
CA THR A 335 -12.77 -3.14 17.33
C THR A 335 -11.31 -2.92 17.70
N ALA A 336 -10.38 -3.33 16.82
CA ALA A 336 -8.95 -3.15 17.05
C ALA A 336 -8.54 -1.67 17.09
N LEU A 337 -9.22 -0.80 16.34
CA LEU A 337 -9.02 0.64 16.36
C LEU A 337 -9.38 1.22 17.73
N LEU A 338 -10.56 0.90 18.27
CA LEU A 338 -10.99 1.40 19.59
C LEU A 338 -10.13 0.82 20.71
N GLU A 339 -9.77 -0.47 20.65
CA GLU A 339 -8.82 -1.10 21.59
C GLU A 339 -7.48 -0.34 21.60
N SER A 340 -6.94 -0.06 20.41
CA SER A 340 -5.67 0.67 20.27
C SER A 340 -5.77 2.11 20.75
N LEU A 341 -6.85 2.83 20.41
CA LEU A 341 -7.07 4.20 20.86
C LEU A 341 -7.17 4.30 22.38
N ALA A 342 -7.98 3.43 23.00
CA ALA A 342 -8.14 3.38 24.45
C ALA A 342 -6.79 3.10 25.14
N ALA A 343 -6.02 2.14 24.62
CA ALA A 343 -4.69 1.80 25.15
C ALA A 343 -3.70 2.97 25.02
N ILE A 344 -3.61 3.59 23.84
CA ILE A 344 -2.70 4.72 23.60
C ILE A 344 -3.08 5.88 24.50
N LEU A 345 -4.35 6.26 24.54
CA LEU A 345 -4.85 7.43 25.29
C LEU A 345 -4.94 7.18 26.80
N LYS A 346 -4.84 5.93 27.25
CA LYS A 346 -4.99 5.50 28.65
C LYS A 346 -6.38 5.84 29.22
N VAL A 347 -7.42 5.60 28.42
CA VAL A 347 -8.84 5.81 28.77
C VAL A 347 -9.62 4.50 28.60
N PRO A 348 -10.77 4.31 29.29
CA PRO A 348 -11.63 3.16 29.02
C PRO A 348 -12.20 3.23 27.59
N GLN A 349 -12.57 2.08 27.03
CA GLN A 349 -13.15 2.06 25.68
C GLN A 349 -14.47 2.83 25.63
N GLU A 350 -15.20 2.98 26.73
CA GLU A 350 -16.47 3.69 26.85
C GLU A 350 -16.29 5.21 27.02
N ASP A 351 -15.06 5.72 27.03
CA ASP A 351 -14.80 7.15 27.19
C ASP A 351 -15.44 7.97 26.04
N GLY A 352 -16.09 9.08 26.39
CA GLY A 352 -16.77 9.97 25.44
C GLY A 352 -15.80 10.65 24.46
N LEU A 353 -14.50 10.70 24.77
CA LEU A 353 -13.46 11.13 23.84
C LEU A 353 -13.45 10.30 22.54
N LEU A 354 -13.90 9.05 22.61
CA LEU A 354 -13.94 8.11 21.48
C LEU A 354 -15.26 8.15 20.71
N ASP A 355 -16.24 8.96 21.12
CA ASP A 355 -17.57 9.03 20.50
C ASP A 355 -17.56 9.29 18.98
N PRO A 356 -16.70 10.18 18.44
CA PRO A 356 -16.61 10.38 16.99
C PRO A 356 -16.17 9.13 16.22
N TYR A 357 -15.51 8.19 16.88
CA TYR A 357 -14.94 6.97 16.28
C TYR A 357 -15.78 5.72 16.57
N ARG A 358 -16.98 5.87 17.12
CA ARG A 358 -17.90 4.75 17.37
C ARG A 358 -18.35 4.12 16.05
N LEU A 359 -18.96 2.93 16.18
CA LEU A 359 -19.27 2.10 15.02
C LEU A 359 -20.20 2.80 14.04
N GLU A 360 -21.27 3.44 14.51
CA GLU A 360 -22.24 4.10 13.63
C GLU A 360 -21.63 5.29 12.85
N PRO A 361 -20.94 6.27 13.48
CA PRO A 361 -20.21 7.30 12.74
C PRO A 361 -19.19 6.73 11.76
N PHE A 362 -18.44 5.70 12.17
CA PHE A 362 -17.44 5.05 11.33
C PHE A 362 -18.08 4.35 10.12
N LEU A 363 -19.18 3.63 10.29
CA LEU A 363 -19.88 2.94 9.20
C LEU A 363 -20.51 3.92 8.20
N GLU A 364 -21.05 5.06 8.68
CA GLU A 364 -21.53 6.12 7.81
C GLU A 364 -20.37 6.73 6.99
N HIS A 365 -19.23 6.98 7.64
CA HIS A 365 -18.02 7.44 6.95
C HIS A 365 -17.46 6.40 5.97
N PHE A 366 -17.47 5.12 6.36
CA PHE A 366 -17.04 4.00 5.53
C PHE A 366 -17.91 3.90 4.27
N LYS A 367 -19.23 3.93 4.43
CA LYS A 367 -20.19 3.96 3.32
C LYS A 367 -19.88 5.10 2.36
N ARG A 368 -19.42 6.24 2.87
CA ARG A 368 -19.10 7.44 2.08
C ARG A 368 -17.79 7.42 1.31
N HIS A 369 -16.93 6.44 1.56
CA HIS A 369 -15.61 6.38 0.91
C HIS A 369 -15.31 5.02 0.27
N ALA A 370 -16.15 4.01 0.51
CA ALA A 370 -15.95 2.63 0.06
C ALA A 370 -15.90 2.46 -1.47
N MET A 371 -16.42 3.42 -2.23
CA MET A 371 -16.30 3.42 -3.69
C MET A 371 -14.85 3.52 -4.17
N TYR A 372 -13.91 3.99 -3.35
CA TYR A 372 -12.50 4.04 -3.73
C TYR A 372 -11.97 2.65 -4.12
N GLY A 373 -12.11 1.65 -3.25
CA GLY A 373 -11.67 0.30 -3.53
C GLY A 373 -12.35 -0.30 -4.77
N VAL A 374 -13.64 0.00 -4.99
CA VAL A 374 -14.39 -0.43 -6.18
C VAL A 374 -13.75 0.10 -7.46
N ILE A 375 -13.48 1.40 -7.53
CA ILE A 375 -12.94 2.04 -8.75
C ILE A 375 -11.52 1.55 -9.03
N VAL A 376 -10.71 1.32 -7.99
CA VAL A 376 -9.35 0.75 -8.16
C VAL A 376 -9.40 -0.64 -8.79
N THR A 377 -10.38 -1.49 -8.44
CA THR A 377 -10.48 -2.83 -9.05
C THR A 377 -10.62 -2.80 -10.57
N LEU A 378 -11.25 -1.76 -11.14
CA LEU A 378 -11.51 -1.68 -12.58
C LEU A 378 -10.24 -1.79 -13.45
N HIS A 379 -9.10 -1.35 -12.92
CA HIS A 379 -7.82 -1.45 -13.62
C HIS A 379 -6.86 -2.42 -12.94
N PHE A 380 -6.80 -2.47 -11.60
CA PHE A 380 -5.76 -3.27 -10.94
C PHE A 380 -6.12 -4.76 -10.85
N LEU A 381 -7.40 -5.11 -10.67
CA LEU A 381 -7.82 -6.50 -10.54
C LEU A 381 -7.54 -7.33 -11.82
N PRO A 382 -7.76 -6.81 -13.05
CA PRO A 382 -7.33 -7.48 -14.27
C PRO A 382 -5.85 -7.85 -14.30
N TRP A 383 -4.96 -6.93 -13.91
CA TRP A 383 -3.51 -7.18 -13.87
C TRP A 383 -3.14 -8.30 -12.89
N MET A 384 -3.85 -8.37 -11.76
CA MET A 384 -3.58 -9.38 -10.73
C MET A 384 -4.06 -10.77 -11.16
N MET A 385 -5.20 -10.84 -11.85
CA MET A 385 -5.87 -12.08 -12.26
C MET A 385 -5.39 -12.65 -13.60
N CYS A 386 -4.83 -11.83 -14.48
CA CYS A 386 -4.39 -12.31 -15.78
C CYS A 386 -3.17 -13.25 -15.68
N PRO A 387 -2.99 -14.15 -16.67
CA PRO A 387 -1.76 -14.93 -16.83
C PRO A 387 -0.52 -14.04 -16.84
N GLU A 388 0.62 -14.62 -16.45
CA GLU A 388 1.89 -13.91 -16.34
C GLU A 388 2.31 -13.29 -17.67
N GLU A 389 2.10 -14.01 -18.78
CA GLU A 389 2.42 -13.54 -20.12
C GLU A 389 1.60 -12.30 -20.51
N GLU A 390 0.32 -12.23 -20.13
CA GLU A 390 -0.52 -11.06 -20.39
C GLU A 390 -0.14 -9.88 -19.49
N CYS A 391 0.21 -10.16 -18.24
CA CYS A 391 0.72 -9.15 -17.30
C CYS A 391 2.03 -8.54 -17.79
N GLU A 392 2.93 -9.35 -18.36
CA GLU A 392 4.15 -8.86 -19.00
C GLU A 392 3.86 -7.93 -20.18
N GLN A 393 2.84 -8.24 -21.00
CA GLN A 393 2.44 -7.35 -22.10
C GLN A 393 1.88 -6.03 -21.57
N LEU A 394 1.01 -6.07 -20.56
CA LEU A 394 0.47 -4.89 -19.89
C LEU A 394 1.60 -4.01 -19.35
N ALA A 395 2.54 -4.59 -18.58
CA ALA A 395 3.69 -3.88 -18.03
C ALA A 395 4.58 -3.28 -19.11
N HIS A 396 4.84 -4.05 -20.18
CA HIS A 396 5.66 -3.61 -21.31
C HIS A 396 5.09 -2.37 -22.01
N HIS A 397 3.78 -2.39 -22.31
CA HIS A 397 3.14 -1.27 -23.00
C HIS A 397 2.91 -0.08 -22.06
N PHE A 398 2.58 -0.32 -20.80
CA PHE A 398 2.43 0.73 -19.78
C PHE A 398 3.73 1.53 -19.57
N ALA A 399 4.88 0.86 -19.49
CA ALA A 399 6.18 1.52 -19.33
C ALA A 399 6.59 2.39 -20.53
N ARG A 400 6.05 2.10 -21.72
CA ARG A 400 6.45 2.74 -22.98
C ARG A 400 5.50 3.86 -23.40
N ASP A 401 4.21 3.56 -23.42
CA ASP A 401 3.18 4.49 -23.84
C ASP A 401 1.82 4.06 -23.28
N VAL A 402 1.36 4.79 -22.27
CA VAL A 402 0.05 4.59 -21.64
C VAL A 402 -1.13 4.86 -22.57
N HIS A 403 -0.90 5.55 -23.69
CA HIS A 403 -1.92 5.82 -24.70
C HIS A 403 -1.88 4.85 -25.89
N SER A 404 -1.03 3.83 -25.84
CA SER A 404 -0.87 2.86 -26.93
C SER A 404 -2.15 2.03 -27.14
N LYS A 405 -2.39 1.65 -28.41
CA LYS A 405 -3.53 0.80 -28.78
C LYS A 405 -3.39 -0.60 -28.19
N GLU A 406 -2.15 -1.05 -28.03
CA GLU A 406 -1.79 -2.33 -27.47
C GLU A 406 -2.12 -2.38 -25.97
N LEU A 407 -1.79 -1.34 -25.19
CA LEU A 407 -2.22 -1.27 -23.79
C LEU A 407 -3.74 -1.25 -23.66
N ALA A 408 -4.43 -0.47 -24.52
CA ALA A 408 -5.89 -0.43 -24.55
C ALA A 408 -6.48 -1.81 -24.87
N HIS A 409 -5.92 -2.52 -25.84
CA HIS A 409 -6.33 -3.89 -26.18
C HIS A 409 -6.15 -4.85 -25.01
N TRP A 410 -4.95 -4.92 -24.45
CA TRP A 410 -4.65 -5.83 -23.34
C TRP A 410 -5.49 -5.53 -22.10
N THR A 411 -5.71 -4.25 -21.77
CA THR A 411 -6.57 -3.87 -20.64
C THR A 411 -8.00 -4.40 -20.82
N LEU A 412 -8.51 -4.40 -22.05
CA LEU A 412 -9.87 -4.90 -22.37
C LEU A 412 -10.00 -6.42 -22.30
N VAL A 413 -8.94 -7.18 -22.59
CA VAL A 413 -9.06 -8.64 -22.80
C VAL A 413 -8.38 -9.48 -21.72
N CYS A 414 -7.44 -8.92 -20.95
CA CYS A 414 -6.60 -9.70 -20.05
C CYS A 414 -7.42 -10.45 -18.97
N GLY A 415 -7.05 -11.71 -18.71
CA GLY A 415 -7.77 -12.61 -17.80
C GLY A 415 -9.17 -13.02 -18.27
N GLY A 416 -9.63 -12.54 -19.43
CA GLY A 416 -10.89 -12.91 -20.06
C GLY A 416 -12.14 -12.65 -19.23
N GLU A 417 -13.17 -13.46 -19.49
CA GLU A 417 -14.51 -13.30 -18.92
C GLU A 417 -14.55 -13.46 -17.39
N GLU A 418 -13.64 -14.23 -16.82
CA GLU A 418 -13.59 -14.45 -15.36
C GLU A 418 -13.25 -13.17 -14.60
N VAL A 419 -12.39 -12.33 -15.18
CA VAL A 419 -12.14 -10.97 -14.65
C VAL A 419 -13.39 -10.11 -14.79
N ASP A 420 -14.11 -10.17 -15.91
CA ASP A 420 -15.32 -9.38 -16.11
C ASP A 420 -16.41 -9.74 -15.10
N LYS A 421 -16.66 -11.05 -14.90
CA LYS A 421 -17.56 -11.55 -13.85
C LYS A 421 -17.14 -11.09 -12.46
N ARG A 422 -15.83 -11.13 -12.17
CA ARG A 422 -15.28 -10.66 -10.89
C ARG A 422 -15.55 -9.18 -10.65
N LEU A 423 -15.34 -8.35 -11.67
CA LEU A 423 -15.62 -6.91 -11.63
C LEU A 423 -17.11 -6.66 -11.40
N VAL A 424 -17.99 -7.29 -12.18
CA VAL A 424 -19.44 -7.18 -11.97
C VAL A 424 -19.84 -7.57 -10.55
N GLY A 425 -19.28 -8.66 -10.00
CA GLY A 425 -19.52 -9.08 -8.62
C GLY A 425 -19.03 -8.08 -7.56
N VAL A 426 -17.97 -7.30 -7.85
CA VAL A 426 -17.53 -6.18 -6.98
C VAL A 426 -18.55 -5.05 -7.00
N LEU A 427 -18.98 -4.64 -8.20
CA LEU A 427 -19.93 -3.53 -8.38
C LEU A 427 -21.31 -3.89 -7.79
N ARG A 428 -21.76 -5.14 -7.95
CA ARG A 428 -23.00 -5.66 -7.38
C ARG A 428 -22.97 -5.62 -5.85
N HIS A 429 -21.87 -6.07 -5.24
CA HIS A 429 -21.69 -5.99 -3.79
C HIS A 429 -21.70 -4.54 -3.29
N ALA A 430 -21.01 -3.63 -3.98
CA ALA A 430 -21.01 -2.21 -3.61
C ALA A 430 -22.41 -1.58 -3.70
N SER A 431 -23.22 -1.98 -4.69
CA SER A 431 -24.62 -1.56 -4.84
C SER A 431 -25.50 -2.10 -3.70
N SER A 432 -25.36 -3.38 -3.34
CA SER A 432 -26.13 -3.96 -2.22
C SER A 432 -25.78 -3.34 -0.86
N LYS A 433 -24.56 -2.83 -0.69
CA LYS A 433 -24.12 -2.07 0.50
C LYS A 433 -24.48 -0.58 0.45
N GLY A 434 -25.02 -0.08 -0.67
CA GLY A 434 -25.40 1.32 -0.84
C GLY A 434 -24.22 2.27 -0.99
N TYR A 435 -23.03 1.80 -1.39
CA TYR A 435 -21.85 2.65 -1.54
C TYR A 435 -21.97 3.65 -2.70
N PHE A 436 -22.92 3.45 -3.62
CA PHE A 436 -23.24 4.40 -4.68
C PHE A 436 -24.00 5.65 -4.18
N GLU A 437 -24.44 5.71 -2.93
CA GLU A 437 -25.19 6.86 -2.41
C GLU A 437 -24.35 8.15 -2.31
N ILE A 438 -23.01 8.04 -2.21
CA ILE A 438 -22.05 9.17 -2.28
C ILE A 438 -22.18 9.95 -3.59
N VAL A 439 -22.68 9.28 -4.63
CA VAL A 439 -22.73 9.83 -5.98
C VAL A 439 -23.70 11.01 -6.06
N LYS A 440 -24.46 11.35 -5.03
CA LYS A 440 -25.27 12.58 -4.99
C LYS A 440 -24.42 13.80 -4.61
N GLY A 441 -23.77 14.39 -5.63
CA GLY A 441 -23.38 15.80 -5.61
C GLY A 441 -24.58 16.72 -5.44
#